data_AF-A0A0J6CKE5-F1
#
_entry.id   AF-A0A0J6CKE5-F1
#
_cell.length_a   1.000
_cell.length_b   1.000
_cell.length_c   1.000
_cell.angle_alpha   90.00
_cell.angle_beta   90.00
_cell.angle_gamma   90.00
#
_symmetry.space_group_name_H-M   'P 1'
#
loop_
_entity.id
_entity.type
_entity.pdbx_description
1 polymer ?
#
loop_
_entity_poly.entity_id
_entity_poly.type
_entity_poly.pdbx_seq_one_letter_code
_entity_poly.pdbx_strand_id
1 'polypeptide(L)'
;MNIKYYHDFIGADDVVNRFEILQGSSTAPKLVEATNTPFSLEYLEVKKLEPVQGSQATLKLICESNFQFLDLHTDDMQGYMVKFYRSGQLFWIGYLDSELYNENLTDYAPYAVEFSGADFNILERLKFRDEEKAYTDIAPFITQLKRCFNKLGLPFQKLYIGCSTVPEGISLAVSETALHVLYIQSANFYDEDGEPMSCREVIESILEPFGLMMVQRDASVYIYDLNTIKSGGVMKCYNFDTLSYIGDTAVDVQLGDIGEIGTMSTEASLGFEEMINNVTITSSLYAENISESVDLDKKNFSEEVEPSRPTYDKKFYRKSTQIENVGQGLFVVYYGRNYVDTVGKRESVIGCNVTYQPTPSSISPQFRIRSNKYITKVDQIENSRDYPFYINLKLSTYASTSDHPILNR
;
A
#
# COMPACT_ATOMS: atom_id res chain seq x y z
N MET A 1 7.95 -7.27 -29.35
CA MET A 1 8.56 -5.92 -29.42
C MET A 1 10.06 -6.06 -29.61
N ASN A 2 10.69 -5.09 -30.26
CA ASN A 2 12.13 -5.07 -30.56
C ASN A 2 12.83 -4.03 -29.67
N ILE A 3 14.08 -4.30 -29.26
CA ILE A 3 14.87 -3.38 -28.42
C ILE A 3 15.25 -2.16 -29.26
N LYS A 4 14.81 -0.98 -28.82
CA LYS A 4 15.17 0.30 -29.41
C LYS A 4 16.39 0.91 -28.73
N TYR A 5 16.31 1.06 -27.41
CA TYR A 5 17.38 1.59 -26.57
C TYR A 5 17.70 0.62 -25.44
N TYR A 6 18.96 0.53 -25.05
CA TYR A 6 19.39 -0.22 -23.87
C TYR A 6 20.63 0.42 -23.25
N HIS A 7 20.85 0.16 -21.97
CA HIS A 7 22.07 0.53 -21.26
C HIS A 7 22.35 -0.51 -20.18
N ASP A 8 23.61 -0.86 -20.02
CA ASP A 8 24.11 -1.78 -19.00
C ASP A 8 24.88 -0.97 -17.95
N PHE A 9 24.59 -1.19 -16.67
CA PHE A 9 25.24 -0.47 -15.57
C PHE A 9 25.42 -1.37 -14.35
N ILE A 10 26.36 -1.01 -13.47
CA ILE A 10 26.62 -1.73 -12.23
C ILE A 10 25.86 -1.02 -11.11
N GLY A 11 25.02 -1.76 -10.38
CA GLY A 11 24.35 -1.26 -9.20
C GLY A 11 25.33 -0.99 -8.06
N ALA A 12 24.90 -0.25 -7.05
CA ALA A 12 25.72 0.00 -5.87
C ALA A 12 26.11 -1.30 -5.12
N ASP A 13 25.32 -2.36 -5.29
CA ASP A 13 25.52 -3.71 -4.78
C ASP A 13 26.45 -4.58 -5.64
N ASP A 14 27.19 -4.00 -6.59
CA ASP A 14 28.06 -4.67 -7.56
C ASP A 14 27.32 -5.67 -8.48
N VAL A 15 25.98 -5.56 -8.57
CA VAL A 15 25.17 -6.40 -9.47
C VAL A 15 25.04 -5.73 -10.83
N VAL A 16 25.22 -6.52 -11.90
CA VAL A 16 25.01 -6.05 -13.28
C VAL A 16 23.52 -5.88 -13.54
N ASN A 17 23.13 -4.68 -13.95
CA ASN A 17 21.78 -4.30 -14.30
C ASN A 17 21.70 -3.83 -15.75
N ARG A 18 20.51 -3.97 -16.33
CA ARG A 18 20.22 -3.52 -17.69
C ARG A 18 18.79 -3.03 -17.77
N PHE A 19 18.55 -1.87 -18.37
CA PHE A 19 17.22 -1.51 -18.83
C PHE A 19 17.14 -1.59 -20.36
N GLU A 20 15.95 -1.88 -20.86
CA GLU A 20 15.62 -1.91 -22.29
C GLU A 20 14.34 -1.11 -22.51
N ILE A 21 14.34 -0.24 -23.53
CA ILE A 21 13.14 0.38 -24.08
C ILE A 21 12.83 -0.33 -25.39
N LEU A 22 11.67 -0.95 -25.47
CA LEU A 22 11.21 -1.75 -26.59
C LEU A 22 10.07 -1.05 -27.32
N GLN A 23 9.98 -1.25 -28.63
CA GLN A 23 8.89 -0.74 -29.46
C GLN A 23 8.29 -1.84 -30.36
N GLY A 24 7.10 -1.59 -30.90
CA GLY A 24 6.43 -2.52 -31.82
C GLY A 24 7.13 -2.66 -33.18
N SER A 25 7.69 -1.56 -33.71
CA SER A 25 8.33 -1.52 -35.02
C SER A 25 9.72 -2.19 -35.03
N SER A 26 10.14 -2.68 -36.20
CA SER A 26 11.48 -3.25 -36.38
C SER A 26 12.54 -2.15 -36.25
N THR A 27 13.51 -2.35 -35.35
CA THR A 27 14.63 -1.42 -35.15
C THR A 27 15.89 -2.16 -34.77
N ALA A 28 17.04 -1.58 -35.10
CA ALA A 28 18.32 -2.01 -34.55
C ALA A 28 18.44 -1.50 -33.10
N PRO A 29 18.90 -2.33 -32.14
CA PRO A 29 19.17 -1.88 -30.79
C PRO A 29 20.28 -0.85 -30.75
N LYS A 30 20.05 0.28 -30.06
CA LYS A 30 21.04 1.32 -29.84
C LYS A 30 21.43 1.37 -28.37
N LEU A 31 22.73 1.39 -28.10
CA LEU A 31 23.25 1.73 -26.78
C LEU A 31 23.00 3.22 -26.54
N VAL A 32 22.50 3.56 -25.35
CA VAL A 32 22.37 4.95 -24.89
C VAL A 32 23.24 5.12 -23.66
N GLU A 33 23.85 6.29 -23.49
CA GLU A 33 24.51 6.65 -22.24
C GLU A 33 23.47 7.10 -21.21
N ALA A 34 23.76 6.89 -19.93
CA ALA A 34 22.86 7.22 -18.83
C ALA A 34 23.64 7.90 -17.69
N THR A 35 22.91 8.57 -16.81
CA THR A 35 23.51 9.25 -15.66
C THR A 35 24.00 8.25 -14.61
N ASN A 36 24.67 8.73 -13.55
CA ASN A 36 25.17 7.90 -12.45
C ASN A 36 24.06 7.10 -11.72
N THR A 37 22.81 7.58 -11.79
CA THR A 37 21.61 6.90 -11.28
C THR A 37 20.68 6.63 -12.46
N PRO A 38 21.00 5.63 -13.30
CA PRO A 38 20.37 5.48 -14.62
C PRO A 38 18.93 4.98 -14.55
N PHE A 39 18.60 4.21 -13.50
CA PHE A 39 17.29 3.63 -13.28
C PHE A 39 16.97 3.63 -11.79
N SER A 40 15.75 4.03 -11.43
CA SER A 40 15.20 3.91 -10.08
C SER A 40 13.78 3.35 -10.18
N LEU A 41 13.40 2.52 -9.21
CA LEU A 41 12.09 1.89 -9.13
C LEU A 41 11.48 2.20 -7.77
N GLU A 42 10.28 2.73 -7.80
CA GLU A 42 9.49 3.07 -6.63
C GLU A 42 8.19 2.26 -6.65
N TYR A 43 7.81 1.71 -5.51
CA TYR A 43 6.50 1.11 -5.32
C TYR A 43 5.63 2.10 -4.56
N LEU A 44 4.56 2.56 -5.20
CA LEU A 44 3.71 3.61 -4.64
C LEU A 44 3.02 3.10 -3.37
N GLU A 45 3.00 3.91 -2.32
CA GLU A 45 2.24 3.57 -1.12
C GLU A 45 0.74 3.62 -1.42
N VAL A 46 0.04 2.55 -1.09
CA VAL A 46 -1.42 2.46 -1.17
C VAL A 46 -1.96 2.14 0.21
N LYS A 47 -3.20 2.56 0.50
CA LYS A 47 -3.82 2.21 1.78
C LYS A 47 -3.99 0.71 1.88
N LYS A 48 -4.03 0.20 3.11
CA LYS A 48 -4.32 -1.21 3.34
C LYS A 48 -5.67 -1.55 2.72
N LEU A 49 -5.70 -2.65 1.96
CA LEU A 49 -6.86 -3.14 1.20
C LEU A 49 -7.23 -2.31 -0.03
N GLU A 50 -6.44 -1.31 -0.43
CA GLU A 50 -6.54 -0.77 -1.78
C GLU A 50 -6.01 -1.86 -2.76
N PRO A 51 -6.80 -2.33 -3.73
CA PRO A 51 -6.52 -3.60 -4.38
C PRO A 51 -5.37 -3.59 -5.38
N VAL A 52 -4.92 -2.43 -5.84
CA VAL A 52 -3.90 -2.35 -6.90
C VAL A 52 -2.80 -1.41 -6.45
N GLN A 53 -1.62 -1.97 -6.19
CA GLN A 53 -0.40 -1.24 -5.90
C GLN A 53 0.45 -1.16 -7.17
N GLY A 54 0.52 0.02 -7.76
CA GLY A 54 1.36 0.30 -8.91
C GLY A 54 2.83 0.51 -8.52
N SER A 55 3.69 0.42 -9.52
CA SER A 55 5.10 0.80 -9.40
C SER A 55 5.50 1.74 -10.52
N GLN A 56 6.43 2.64 -10.20
CA GLN A 56 6.93 3.68 -11.07
C GLN A 56 8.44 3.51 -11.26
N ALA A 57 8.87 3.47 -12.52
CA ALA A 57 10.27 3.48 -12.89
C ALA A 57 10.65 4.87 -13.39
N THR A 58 11.84 5.34 -13.03
CA THR A 58 12.43 6.58 -13.54
C THR A 58 13.76 6.27 -14.18
N LEU A 59 13.91 6.63 -15.46
CA LEU A 59 15.10 6.45 -16.28
C LEU A 59 15.75 7.81 -16.54
N LYS A 60 17.06 7.92 -16.30
CA LYS A 60 17.82 9.17 -16.51
C LYS A 60 18.90 8.96 -17.55
N LEU A 61 18.59 9.33 -18.80
CA LEU A 61 19.44 9.13 -19.98
C LEU A 61 20.27 10.37 -20.29
N ILE A 62 21.43 10.18 -20.93
CA ILE A 62 22.25 11.26 -21.46
C ILE A 62 21.88 11.48 -22.93
N CYS A 63 21.40 12.68 -23.22
CA CYS A 63 21.13 13.18 -24.57
C CYS A 63 22.43 13.74 -25.15
N GLU A 64 23.00 13.08 -26.16
CA GLU A 64 24.25 13.45 -26.83
C GLU A 64 24.06 14.52 -27.91
N SER A 65 22.83 14.68 -28.41
CA SER A 65 22.46 15.69 -29.39
C SER A 65 21.00 16.12 -29.19
N ASN A 66 20.70 17.39 -29.38
CA ASN A 66 19.32 17.91 -29.25
C ASN A 66 18.31 17.05 -30.01
N PHE A 67 17.18 16.75 -29.36
CA PHE A 67 16.08 15.95 -29.92
C PHE A 67 16.40 14.48 -30.19
N GLN A 68 17.47 13.92 -29.61
CA GLN A 68 17.83 12.50 -29.79
C GLN A 68 16.69 11.53 -29.43
N PHE A 69 15.91 11.87 -28.41
CA PHE A 69 14.83 11.01 -27.89
C PHE A 69 13.43 11.52 -28.24
N LEU A 70 13.31 12.50 -29.13
CA LEU A 70 12.03 13.07 -29.54
C LEU A 70 11.09 12.00 -30.11
N ASP A 71 11.66 10.93 -30.66
CA ASP A 71 10.91 9.81 -31.21
C ASP A 71 10.23 8.93 -30.15
N LEU A 72 10.61 9.03 -28.87
CA LEU A 72 9.92 8.37 -27.77
C LEU A 72 8.58 9.04 -27.41
N HIS A 73 8.34 10.27 -27.89
CA HIS A 73 7.07 10.95 -27.68
C HIS A 73 5.98 10.38 -28.60
N THR A 74 4.88 9.89 -28.00
CA THR A 74 3.72 9.35 -28.72
C THR A 74 2.48 9.37 -27.83
N ASP A 75 1.31 9.48 -28.46
CA ASP A 75 -0.02 9.29 -27.88
C ASP A 75 -0.39 7.81 -27.68
N ASP A 76 0.37 6.87 -28.25
CA ASP A 76 0.23 5.44 -27.98
C ASP A 76 0.86 5.10 -26.62
N MET A 77 0.02 5.03 -25.60
CA MET A 77 0.42 4.66 -24.24
C MET A 77 1.08 3.27 -24.11
N GLN A 78 0.89 2.38 -25.10
CA GLN A 78 1.51 1.05 -25.14
C GLN A 78 2.67 0.99 -26.15
N GLY A 79 3.04 2.12 -26.74
CA GLY A 79 4.02 2.20 -27.82
C GLY A 79 5.43 1.81 -27.38
N TYR A 80 5.79 2.12 -26.14
CA TYR A 80 7.10 1.87 -25.57
C TYR A 80 7.02 1.07 -24.27
N MET A 81 7.54 -0.16 -24.29
CA MET A 81 7.63 -1.01 -23.10
C MET A 81 9.03 -0.91 -22.51
N VAL A 82 9.12 -0.80 -21.20
CA VAL A 82 10.38 -0.82 -20.46
C VAL A 82 10.54 -2.17 -19.78
N LYS A 83 11.71 -2.78 -19.93
CA LYS A 83 12.13 -3.98 -19.19
C LYS A 83 13.38 -3.68 -18.39
N PHE A 84 13.38 -4.09 -17.13
CA PHE A 84 14.53 -3.98 -16.26
C PHE A 84 15.02 -5.37 -15.86
N TYR A 85 16.32 -5.61 -16.00
CA TYR A 85 16.98 -6.85 -15.67
C TYR A 85 18.02 -6.61 -14.57
N ARG A 86 18.05 -7.51 -13.60
CA ARG A 86 19.04 -7.55 -12.51
C ARG A 86 19.72 -8.92 -12.52
N SER A 87 21.05 -8.95 -12.57
CA SER A 87 21.83 -10.19 -12.73
C SER A 87 21.36 -11.05 -13.92
N GLY A 88 20.96 -10.40 -15.02
CA GLY A 88 20.44 -11.07 -16.22
C GLY A 88 19.02 -11.64 -16.10
N GLN A 89 18.36 -11.50 -14.95
CA GLN A 89 16.97 -11.92 -14.75
C GLN A 89 16.03 -10.74 -14.91
N LEU A 90 14.91 -10.95 -15.59
CA LEU A 90 13.89 -9.92 -15.77
C LEU A 90 13.20 -9.64 -14.42
N PHE A 91 13.38 -8.41 -13.94
CA PHE A 91 13.00 -7.98 -12.60
C PHE A 91 11.72 -7.15 -12.61
N TRP A 92 11.54 -6.28 -13.62
CA TRP A 92 10.38 -5.39 -13.74
C TRP A 92 10.02 -5.12 -15.20
N ILE A 93 8.73 -4.91 -15.46
CA ILE A 93 8.17 -4.53 -16.75
C ILE A 93 7.11 -3.44 -16.54
N GLY A 94 7.09 -2.45 -17.43
CA GLY A 94 6.03 -1.45 -17.51
C GLY A 94 6.01 -0.76 -18.87
N TYR A 95 5.14 0.23 -19.03
CA TYR A 95 5.14 1.14 -20.18
C TYR A 95 5.82 2.45 -19.83
N LEU A 96 6.52 3.03 -20.80
CA LEU A 96 7.04 4.39 -20.71
C LEU A 96 5.86 5.38 -20.74
N ASP A 97 5.92 6.42 -19.94
CA ASP A 97 5.04 7.57 -20.10
C ASP A 97 5.55 8.41 -21.28
N SER A 98 5.01 8.13 -22.46
CA SER A 98 5.42 8.76 -23.73
C SER A 98 4.71 10.07 -24.03
N GLU A 99 3.73 10.46 -23.22
CA GLU A 99 2.94 11.68 -23.46
C GLU A 99 3.70 12.93 -23.02
N LEU A 100 4.54 12.79 -21.99
CA LEU A 100 5.33 13.88 -21.43
C LEU A 100 6.79 13.74 -21.86
N TYR A 101 7.30 14.76 -22.54
CA TYR A 101 8.71 14.87 -22.90
C TYR A 101 9.20 16.29 -22.62
N ASN A 102 10.30 16.40 -21.87
CA ASN A 102 10.88 17.68 -21.51
C ASN A 102 12.40 17.64 -21.65
N GLU A 103 12.96 18.61 -22.37
CA GLU A 103 14.40 18.79 -22.54
C GLU A 103 14.81 20.22 -22.19
N ASN A 104 15.92 20.37 -21.48
CA ASN A 104 16.52 21.67 -21.23
C ASN A 104 17.49 22.07 -22.36
N LEU A 105 16.96 22.71 -23.40
CA LEU A 105 17.77 23.16 -24.56
C LEU A 105 18.71 24.34 -24.25
N THR A 106 18.71 24.85 -23.02
CA THR A 106 19.67 25.87 -22.57
C THR A 106 21.06 25.27 -22.34
N ASP A 107 21.11 23.98 -22.01
CA ASP A 107 22.35 23.26 -21.79
C ASP A 107 22.96 22.83 -23.15
N TYR A 108 24.29 22.82 -23.24
CA TYR A 108 24.98 22.29 -24.40
C TYR A 108 25.11 20.77 -24.25
N ALA A 109 24.75 20.01 -25.27
CA ALA A 109 24.89 18.55 -25.23
C ALA A 109 26.34 18.13 -24.92
N PRO A 110 26.57 17.12 -24.05
CA PRO A 110 25.58 16.20 -23.48
C PRO A 110 24.87 16.72 -22.21
N TYR A 111 23.57 16.45 -22.09
CA TYR A 111 22.75 16.75 -20.89
C TYR A 111 21.81 15.60 -20.53
N ALA A 112 21.28 15.58 -19.30
CA ALA A 112 20.39 14.53 -18.82
C ALA A 112 18.93 14.79 -19.21
N VAL A 113 18.20 13.73 -19.58
CA VAL A 113 16.75 13.71 -19.81
C VAL A 113 16.16 12.61 -18.94
N GLU A 114 15.01 12.91 -18.33
CA GLU A 114 14.29 11.99 -17.45
C GLU A 114 13.05 11.46 -18.14
N PHE A 115 12.82 10.15 -18.01
CA PHE A 115 11.61 9.47 -18.43
C PHE A 115 11.01 8.69 -17.27
N SER A 116 9.69 8.69 -17.17
CA SER A 116 8.94 7.85 -16.25
C SER A 116 8.34 6.65 -16.98
N GLY A 117 8.08 5.59 -16.24
CA GLY A 117 7.30 4.45 -16.69
C GLY A 117 6.50 3.84 -15.56
N ALA A 118 5.42 3.14 -15.87
CA ALA A 118 4.54 2.53 -14.88
C ALA A 118 4.01 1.17 -15.35
N ASP A 119 3.62 0.31 -14.41
CA ASP A 119 3.12 -1.02 -14.70
C ASP A 119 1.60 -1.06 -14.90
N PHE A 120 0.82 -0.63 -13.91
CA PHE A 120 -0.64 -0.77 -13.86
C PHE A 120 -1.40 0.52 -14.16
N ASN A 121 -0.72 1.68 -14.19
CA ASN A 121 -1.37 2.99 -14.31
C ASN A 121 -2.25 3.11 -15.57
N ILE A 122 -1.81 2.49 -16.68
CA ILE A 122 -2.55 2.47 -17.94
C ILE A 122 -3.91 1.77 -17.85
N LEU A 123 -4.14 0.90 -16.86
CA LEU A 123 -5.42 0.20 -16.67
C LEU A 123 -6.60 1.16 -16.46
N GLU A 124 -6.35 2.36 -15.95
CA GLU A 124 -7.37 3.41 -15.75
C GLU A 124 -7.89 3.97 -17.08
N ARG A 125 -7.06 3.91 -18.13
CA ARG A 125 -7.40 4.41 -19.47
C ARG A 125 -7.88 3.31 -20.40
N LEU A 126 -7.57 2.04 -20.11
CA LEU A 126 -8.02 0.89 -20.89
C LEU A 126 -9.47 0.54 -20.55
N LYS A 127 -10.36 0.54 -21.55
CA LYS A 127 -11.78 0.18 -21.38
C LYS A 127 -12.02 -1.33 -21.43
N PHE A 128 -12.90 -1.82 -20.56
CA PHE A 128 -13.30 -3.22 -20.49
C PHE A 128 -14.28 -3.61 -21.62
N ARG A 129 -13.76 -3.94 -22.81
CA ARG A 129 -14.53 -4.40 -23.98
C ARG A 129 -13.65 -5.11 -25.00
N ASP A 130 -14.18 -6.03 -25.78
CA ASP A 130 -13.41 -6.65 -26.88
C ASP A 130 -13.47 -5.74 -28.12
N GLU A 131 -12.39 -5.03 -28.41
CA GLU A 131 -12.38 -3.94 -29.41
C GLU A 131 -13.49 -2.91 -29.11
N GLU A 132 -14.60 -2.96 -29.86
CA GLU A 132 -15.79 -2.11 -29.71
C GLU A 132 -17.03 -2.89 -29.21
N LYS A 133 -16.88 -4.16 -28.83
CA LYS A 133 -17.98 -5.02 -28.37
C LYS A 133 -17.94 -5.23 -26.87
N ALA A 134 -19.08 -5.02 -26.22
CA ALA A 134 -19.27 -5.35 -24.82
C ALA A 134 -19.25 -6.88 -24.59
N TYR A 135 -18.68 -7.30 -23.47
CA TYR A 135 -18.77 -8.66 -22.96
C TYR A 135 -20.15 -8.86 -22.30
N THR A 136 -20.92 -9.83 -22.75
CA THR A 136 -22.30 -10.09 -22.28
C THR A 136 -22.48 -11.48 -21.65
N ASP A 137 -21.39 -12.23 -21.55
CA ASP A 137 -21.36 -13.60 -21.04
C ASP A 137 -21.20 -13.67 -19.52
N ILE A 138 -21.58 -14.80 -18.93
CA ILE A 138 -21.31 -15.12 -17.54
C ILE A 138 -19.98 -15.87 -17.49
N ALA A 139 -18.98 -15.28 -16.84
CA ALA A 139 -17.62 -15.83 -16.78
C ALA A 139 -17.04 -15.72 -15.36
N PRO A 140 -16.08 -16.60 -14.99
CA PRO A 140 -15.47 -16.56 -13.68
C PRO A 140 -14.58 -15.31 -13.53
N PHE A 141 -14.36 -14.85 -12.30
CA PHE A 141 -13.54 -13.68 -12.02
C PHE A 141 -12.15 -13.76 -12.65
N ILE A 142 -11.52 -14.94 -12.65
CA ILE A 142 -10.20 -15.15 -13.27
C ILE A 142 -10.20 -14.85 -14.78
N THR A 143 -11.31 -15.13 -15.48
CA THR A 143 -11.46 -14.80 -16.90
C THR A 143 -11.59 -13.30 -17.11
N GLN A 144 -12.30 -12.60 -16.21
CA GLN A 144 -12.42 -11.14 -16.29
C GLN A 144 -11.06 -10.46 -16.04
N LEU A 145 -10.32 -10.92 -15.02
CA LEU A 145 -8.95 -10.46 -14.77
C LEU A 145 -8.05 -10.71 -15.99
N LYS A 146 -8.17 -11.89 -16.62
CA LYS A 146 -7.42 -12.21 -17.84
C LYS A 146 -7.73 -11.27 -19.00
N ARG A 147 -9.00 -10.87 -19.18
CA ARG A 147 -9.38 -9.87 -20.19
C ARG A 147 -8.69 -8.52 -19.93
N CYS A 148 -8.65 -8.05 -18.68
CA CYS A 148 -7.93 -6.85 -18.31
C CYS A 148 -6.41 -6.98 -18.55
N PHE A 149 -5.81 -8.11 -18.16
CA PHE A 149 -4.37 -8.36 -18.37
C PHE A 149 -3.99 -8.48 -19.84
N ASN A 150 -4.85 -9.08 -20.66
CA ASN A 150 -4.62 -9.16 -22.10
C ASN A 150 -4.65 -7.77 -22.75
N LYS A 151 -5.53 -6.88 -22.28
CA LYS A 151 -5.52 -5.46 -22.70
C LYS A 151 -4.30 -4.71 -22.21
N LEU A 152 -3.88 -4.97 -20.97
CA LEU A 152 -2.66 -4.40 -20.43
C LEU A 152 -1.46 -4.76 -21.29
N GLY A 153 -1.38 -5.96 -21.86
CA GLY A 153 -0.38 -6.30 -22.88
C GLY A 153 1.06 -6.42 -22.36
N LEU A 154 1.25 -6.39 -21.04
CA LEU A 154 2.54 -6.63 -20.39
C LEU A 154 2.82 -8.13 -20.29
N PRO A 155 3.96 -8.63 -20.80
CA PRO A 155 4.30 -10.05 -20.82
C PRO A 155 4.89 -10.49 -19.47
N PHE A 156 4.09 -10.46 -18.42
CA PHE A 156 4.48 -11.01 -17.13
C PHE A 156 4.74 -12.52 -17.22
N GLN A 157 5.63 -13.04 -16.38
CA GLN A 157 6.02 -14.45 -16.43
C GLN A 157 5.00 -15.35 -15.74
N LYS A 158 4.58 -14.97 -14.53
CA LYS A 158 3.73 -15.78 -13.66
C LYS A 158 2.64 -14.94 -13.01
N LEU A 159 1.56 -15.63 -12.63
CA LEU A 159 0.52 -15.11 -11.76
C LEU A 159 0.51 -15.94 -10.47
N TYR A 160 0.69 -15.28 -9.32
CA TYR A 160 0.57 -15.89 -8.01
C TYR A 160 -0.74 -15.45 -7.38
N ILE A 161 -1.55 -16.40 -6.89
CA ILE A 161 -2.83 -16.12 -6.23
C ILE A 161 -2.84 -16.71 -4.83
N GLY A 162 -2.89 -15.83 -3.83
CA GLY A 162 -3.05 -16.15 -2.41
C GLY A 162 -4.40 -15.69 -1.89
N CYS A 163 -5.42 -16.54 -1.99
CA CYS A 163 -6.77 -16.21 -1.52
C CYS A 163 -7.17 -17.19 -0.42
N SER A 164 -7.29 -16.69 0.81
CA SER A 164 -7.75 -17.41 2.00
C SER A 164 -9.28 -17.56 2.03
N THR A 165 -10.00 -16.76 1.25
CA THR A 165 -11.46 -16.84 1.15
C THR A 165 -11.88 -18.10 0.41
N VAL A 166 -12.74 -18.90 1.04
CA VAL A 166 -13.33 -20.11 0.45
C VAL A 166 -14.86 -19.93 0.40
N PRO A 167 -15.48 -20.00 -0.79
CA PRO A 167 -16.93 -19.93 -0.90
C PRO A 167 -17.61 -21.11 -0.18
N GLU A 168 -18.62 -20.81 0.64
CA GLU A 168 -19.35 -21.85 1.37
C GLU A 168 -20.07 -22.81 0.41
N GLY A 169 -19.96 -24.11 0.67
CA GLY A 169 -20.61 -25.14 -0.14
C GLY A 169 -19.92 -25.46 -1.47
N ILE A 170 -18.76 -24.86 -1.78
CA ILE A 170 -17.97 -25.16 -2.98
C ILE A 170 -16.67 -25.86 -2.58
N SER A 171 -16.40 -27.02 -3.19
CA SER A 171 -15.12 -27.72 -3.06
C SER A 171 -14.17 -27.23 -4.14
N LEU A 172 -13.08 -26.56 -3.75
CA LEU A 172 -12.06 -26.09 -4.66
C LEU A 172 -11.12 -27.24 -5.07
N ALA A 173 -10.80 -27.37 -6.35
CA ALA A 173 -9.70 -28.22 -6.79
C ALA A 173 -8.35 -27.64 -6.36
N VAL A 174 -7.29 -28.46 -6.39
CA VAL A 174 -5.93 -28.03 -6.03
C VAL A 174 -5.44 -26.86 -6.90
N SER A 175 -5.91 -26.78 -8.15
CA SER A 175 -5.57 -25.70 -9.09
C SER A 175 -6.47 -24.48 -8.98
N GLU A 176 -7.45 -24.44 -8.08
CA GLU A 176 -8.49 -23.41 -8.05
C GLU A 176 -8.41 -22.52 -6.81
N THR A 177 -8.95 -21.32 -6.95
CA THR A 177 -9.19 -20.35 -5.89
C THR A 177 -10.63 -19.84 -6.00
N ALA A 178 -11.09 -19.02 -5.07
CA ALA A 178 -12.39 -18.35 -5.17
C ALA A 178 -12.60 -17.65 -6.53
N LEU A 179 -11.54 -17.07 -7.10
CA LEU A 179 -11.58 -16.37 -8.39
C LEU A 179 -11.86 -17.30 -9.60
N HIS A 180 -11.64 -18.61 -9.45
CA HIS A 180 -11.88 -19.59 -10.51
C HIS A 180 -13.33 -20.09 -10.53
N VAL A 181 -13.95 -20.17 -9.35
CA VAL A 181 -15.27 -20.80 -9.17
C VAL A 181 -16.41 -19.81 -9.01
N LEU A 182 -16.12 -18.55 -8.69
CA LEU A 182 -17.13 -17.49 -8.59
C LEU A 182 -17.30 -16.80 -9.94
N TYR A 183 -18.55 -16.76 -10.39
CA TYR A 183 -18.94 -16.21 -11.68
C TYR A 183 -19.67 -14.89 -11.52
N ILE A 184 -19.46 -14.02 -12.49
CA ILE A 184 -20.17 -12.75 -12.61
C ILE A 184 -20.68 -12.58 -14.04
N GLN A 185 -21.82 -11.92 -14.16
CA GLN A 185 -22.31 -11.49 -15.46
C GLN A 185 -21.45 -10.32 -15.96
N SER A 186 -20.79 -10.48 -17.10
CA SER A 186 -19.84 -9.48 -17.62
C SER A 186 -20.51 -8.12 -17.86
N ALA A 187 -21.81 -8.12 -18.16
CA ALA A 187 -22.61 -6.91 -18.33
C ALA A 187 -22.64 -6.00 -17.07
N ASN A 188 -22.29 -6.51 -15.89
CA ASN A 188 -22.23 -5.70 -14.66
C ASN A 188 -21.10 -4.67 -14.64
N PHE A 189 -20.14 -4.76 -15.57
CA PHE A 189 -19.03 -3.81 -15.71
C PHE A 189 -19.32 -2.69 -16.71
N TYR A 190 -20.59 -2.52 -17.06
CA TYR A 190 -21.09 -1.48 -17.94
C TYR A 190 -22.18 -0.71 -17.20
N ASP A 191 -22.25 0.60 -17.43
CA ASP A 191 -23.31 1.43 -16.84
C ASP A 191 -24.64 1.32 -17.61
N GLU A 192 -25.64 2.10 -17.19
CA GLU A 192 -26.99 2.09 -17.78
C GLU A 192 -27.00 2.55 -19.25
N ASP A 193 -26.00 3.34 -19.67
CA ASP A 193 -25.84 3.82 -21.04
C ASP A 193 -24.98 2.86 -21.90
N GLY A 194 -24.44 1.80 -21.29
CA GLY A 194 -23.61 0.79 -21.94
C GLY A 194 -22.13 1.18 -22.02
N GLU A 195 -21.70 2.22 -21.31
CA GLU A 195 -20.30 2.61 -21.25
C GLU A 195 -19.51 1.66 -20.34
N PRO A 196 -18.35 1.15 -20.82
CA PRO A 196 -17.52 0.25 -20.03
C PRO A 196 -16.77 0.98 -18.92
N MET A 197 -16.69 0.32 -17.77
CA MET A 197 -15.68 0.62 -16.75
C MET A 197 -14.27 0.47 -17.32
N SER A 198 -13.31 1.14 -16.69
CA SER A 198 -11.89 0.92 -16.93
C SER A 198 -11.46 -0.47 -16.45
N CYS A 199 -10.39 -1.01 -17.03
CA CYS A 199 -9.82 -2.29 -16.59
C CYS A 199 -9.35 -2.22 -15.13
N ARG A 200 -8.93 -1.05 -14.66
CA ARG A 200 -8.60 -0.78 -13.26
C ARG A 200 -9.81 -1.00 -12.35
N GLU A 201 -10.92 -0.32 -12.63
CA GLU A 201 -12.16 -0.43 -11.85
C GLU A 201 -12.71 -1.85 -11.83
N VAL A 202 -12.62 -2.58 -12.95
CA VAL A 202 -13.02 -3.99 -13.02
C VAL A 202 -12.16 -4.86 -12.11
N ILE A 203 -10.83 -4.68 -12.13
CA ILE A 203 -9.91 -5.42 -11.25
C ILE A 203 -10.23 -5.09 -9.79
N GLU A 204 -10.37 -3.82 -9.44
CA GLU A 204 -10.68 -3.38 -8.08
C GLU A 204 -12.02 -3.95 -7.59
N SER A 205 -13.08 -3.85 -8.40
CA SER A 205 -14.40 -4.41 -8.09
C SER A 205 -14.37 -5.92 -7.84
N ILE A 206 -13.45 -6.65 -8.49
CA ILE A 206 -13.27 -8.09 -8.29
C ILE A 206 -12.47 -8.37 -7.02
N LEU A 207 -11.44 -7.58 -6.71
CA LEU A 207 -10.49 -7.87 -5.64
C LEU A 207 -10.93 -7.32 -4.27
N GLU A 208 -11.60 -6.16 -4.23
CA GLU A 208 -12.07 -5.52 -2.99
C GLU A 208 -12.93 -6.43 -2.11
N PRO A 209 -13.93 -7.17 -2.63
CA PRO A 209 -14.79 -8.00 -1.78
C PRO A 209 -14.05 -9.12 -1.05
N PHE A 210 -12.88 -9.52 -1.56
CA PHE A 210 -12.04 -10.55 -0.98
C PHE A 210 -10.89 -9.99 -0.13
N GLY A 211 -10.74 -8.66 -0.06
CA GLY A 211 -9.58 -8.01 0.56
C GLY A 211 -8.25 -8.40 -0.09
N LEU A 212 -8.28 -8.64 -1.41
CA LEU A 212 -7.10 -9.00 -2.19
C LEU A 212 -6.38 -7.74 -2.66
N MET A 213 -5.06 -7.80 -2.70
CA MET A 213 -4.17 -6.77 -3.23
C MET A 213 -3.34 -7.35 -4.38
N MET A 214 -3.08 -6.53 -5.39
CA MET A 214 -2.35 -6.85 -6.60
C MET A 214 -1.10 -6.01 -6.68
N VAL A 215 0.04 -6.66 -6.92
CA VAL A 215 1.34 -6.00 -7.07
C VAL A 215 2.20 -6.72 -8.12
N GLN A 216 3.12 -6.00 -8.76
CA GLN A 216 4.16 -6.60 -9.57
C GLN A 216 5.43 -6.85 -8.75
N ARG A 217 6.00 -8.05 -8.87
CA ARG A 217 7.36 -8.35 -8.40
C ARG A 217 8.00 -9.37 -9.34
N ASP A 218 9.31 -9.31 -9.61
CA ASP A 218 9.99 -10.31 -10.46
C ASP A 218 9.35 -10.49 -11.84
N ALA A 219 8.89 -9.38 -12.43
CA ALA A 219 8.14 -9.40 -13.68
C ALA A 219 6.97 -10.41 -13.67
N SER A 220 6.35 -10.59 -12.50
CA SER A 220 5.21 -11.47 -12.23
C SER A 220 4.17 -10.70 -11.42
N VAL A 221 2.91 -11.11 -11.54
CA VAL A 221 1.80 -10.49 -10.81
C VAL A 221 1.46 -11.33 -9.58
N TYR A 222 1.33 -10.68 -8.44
CA TYR A 222 0.93 -11.30 -7.18
C TYR A 222 -0.41 -10.71 -6.77
N ILE A 223 -1.43 -11.57 -6.65
CA ILE A 223 -2.75 -11.24 -6.12
C ILE A 223 -2.92 -11.98 -4.81
N TYR A 224 -3.09 -11.28 -3.70
CA TYR A 224 -3.02 -11.94 -2.40
C TYR A 224 -3.78 -11.21 -1.31
N ASP A 225 -4.19 -11.93 -0.25
CA ASP A 225 -4.70 -11.33 0.98
C ASP A 225 -3.67 -11.42 2.12
N LEU A 226 -3.85 -10.56 3.13
CA LEU A 226 -2.94 -10.50 4.29
C LEU A 226 -2.95 -11.79 5.12
N ASN A 227 -4.04 -12.56 5.07
CA ASN A 227 -4.14 -13.84 5.78
C ASN A 227 -3.24 -14.90 5.16
N THR A 228 -3.11 -14.91 3.83
CA THR A 228 -2.22 -15.81 3.10
C THR A 228 -0.78 -15.52 3.44
N ILE A 229 -0.40 -14.24 3.50
CA ILE A 229 0.93 -13.82 3.94
C ILE A 229 1.21 -14.29 5.36
N LYS A 230 0.27 -14.00 6.28
CA LYS A 230 0.39 -14.42 7.69
C LYS A 230 0.53 -15.95 7.84
N SER A 231 -0.06 -16.71 6.93
CA SER A 231 -0.02 -18.19 6.94
C SER A 231 1.24 -18.77 6.27
N GLY A 232 2.24 -17.94 5.96
CA GLY A 232 3.53 -18.37 5.39
C GLY A 232 3.68 -18.11 3.89
N GLY A 233 2.78 -17.33 3.28
CA GLY A 233 2.96 -16.83 1.91
C GLY A 233 2.86 -17.91 0.82
N VAL A 234 2.26 -19.06 1.10
CA VAL A 234 2.03 -20.11 0.09
C VAL A 234 0.91 -19.67 -0.85
N MET A 235 1.24 -19.49 -2.13
CA MET A 235 0.33 -19.03 -3.17
C MET A 235 0.25 -20.03 -4.32
N LYS A 236 -0.90 -20.07 -4.99
CA LYS A 236 -1.08 -20.85 -6.22
C LYS A 236 -0.39 -20.14 -7.37
N CYS A 237 0.54 -20.81 -8.05
CA CYS A 237 1.27 -20.26 -9.17
C CYS A 237 0.68 -20.74 -10.50
N TYR A 238 0.51 -19.81 -11.42
CA TYR A 238 0.00 -20.04 -12.77
C TYR A 238 0.95 -19.42 -13.81
N ASN A 239 0.97 -20.00 -15.00
CA ASN A 239 1.56 -19.33 -16.16
C ASN A 239 0.67 -18.13 -16.54
N PHE A 240 1.25 -16.93 -16.68
CA PHE A 240 0.46 -15.71 -16.85
C PHE A 240 -0.35 -15.70 -18.17
N ASP A 241 0.23 -16.24 -19.24
CA ASP A 241 -0.39 -16.24 -20.57
C ASP A 241 -1.56 -17.21 -20.67
N THR A 242 -1.35 -18.45 -20.21
CA THR A 242 -2.30 -19.55 -20.38
C THR A 242 -3.21 -19.77 -19.17
N LEU A 243 -2.88 -19.17 -18.03
CA LEU A 243 -3.48 -19.47 -16.72
C LEU A 243 -3.42 -20.95 -16.33
N SER A 244 -2.50 -21.71 -16.92
CA SER A 244 -2.26 -23.09 -16.52
C SER A 244 -1.60 -23.14 -15.15
N TYR A 245 -2.13 -23.99 -14.27
CA TYR A 245 -1.60 -24.19 -12.93
C TYR A 245 -0.23 -24.87 -12.98
N ILE A 246 0.74 -24.28 -12.27
CA ILE A 246 2.12 -24.78 -12.19
C ILE A 246 2.32 -25.55 -10.88
N GLY A 247 1.80 -25.02 -9.77
CA GLY A 247 2.00 -25.57 -8.43
C GLY A 247 1.80 -24.53 -7.34
N ASP A 248 1.82 -24.97 -6.08
CA ASP A 248 1.85 -24.06 -4.94
C ASP A 248 3.31 -23.64 -4.68
N THR A 249 3.53 -22.34 -4.49
CA THR A 249 4.86 -21.76 -4.25
C THR A 249 4.83 -20.95 -2.96
N ALA A 250 5.74 -21.23 -2.04
CA ALA A 250 6.00 -20.35 -0.90
C ALA A 250 6.73 -19.11 -1.41
N VAL A 251 6.02 -17.98 -1.41
CA VAL A 251 6.60 -16.68 -1.73
C VAL A 251 7.32 -16.20 -0.49
N ASP A 252 8.62 -15.98 -0.60
CA ASP A 252 9.37 -15.38 0.50
C ASP A 252 8.90 -13.94 0.72
N VAL A 253 8.43 -13.70 1.95
CA VAL A 253 7.92 -12.43 2.48
C VAL A 253 8.78 -11.91 3.62
N GLN A 254 9.79 -12.69 4.05
CA GLN A 254 10.67 -12.35 5.16
C GLN A 254 12.07 -12.13 4.61
N LEU A 255 12.23 -11.03 3.88
CA LEU A 255 13.44 -10.74 3.11
C LEU A 255 14.61 -10.24 3.98
N GLY A 256 14.40 -10.07 5.29
CA GLY A 256 15.42 -9.69 6.27
C GLY A 256 15.10 -8.37 6.99
N ASP A 257 16.05 -7.90 7.81
CA ASP A 257 16.07 -6.53 8.32
C ASP A 257 16.57 -5.59 7.20
N ILE A 258 16.02 -4.38 7.08
CA ILE A 258 16.44 -3.40 6.07
C ILE A 258 17.96 -3.13 6.12
N GLY A 259 18.57 -3.27 7.30
CA GLY A 259 20.02 -3.16 7.50
C GLY A 259 20.85 -4.37 7.04
N GLU A 260 20.23 -5.54 6.87
CA GLU A 260 20.87 -6.78 6.39
C GLU A 260 20.66 -6.99 4.88
N ILE A 261 19.63 -6.36 4.30
CA ILE A 261 19.22 -6.47 2.89
C ILE A 261 20.16 -5.71 1.93
N GLY A 262 21.13 -4.93 2.44
CA GLY A 262 22.12 -4.28 1.58
C GLY A 262 21.51 -3.20 0.69
N THR A 263 20.52 -2.46 1.19
CA THR A 263 19.97 -1.28 0.52
C THR A 263 20.99 -0.13 0.54
N MET A 264 21.99 -0.19 -0.34
CA MET A 264 22.93 0.90 -0.56
C MET A 264 22.40 1.78 -1.69
N SER A 265 21.32 2.53 -1.46
CA SER A 265 21.00 3.67 -2.31
C SER A 265 21.64 4.93 -1.71
N THR A 266 22.20 5.80 -2.55
CA THR A 266 22.70 7.12 -2.13
C THR A 266 21.58 8.10 -1.77
N GLU A 267 20.32 7.73 -2.01
CA GLU A 267 19.12 8.57 -1.83
C GLU A 267 17.92 7.73 -1.33
N ALA A 268 18.08 7.01 -0.21
CA ALA A 268 16.93 6.42 0.50
C ALA A 268 16.42 7.43 1.53
N SER A 269 15.20 7.94 1.35
CA SER A 269 14.53 8.78 2.33
C SER A 269 13.50 7.97 3.12
N LEU A 270 13.63 7.97 4.45
CA LEU A 270 12.57 7.53 5.36
C LEU A 270 11.90 8.79 5.91
N GLY A 271 10.74 9.13 5.35
CA GLY A 271 9.88 10.21 5.82
C GLY A 271 8.74 9.66 6.66
N PHE A 272 8.37 10.36 7.72
CA PHE A 272 7.05 10.20 8.31
C PHE A 272 6.16 11.28 7.71
N GLU A 273 5.08 10.92 7.04
CA GLU A 273 4.01 11.89 6.79
C GLU A 273 3.42 12.36 8.12
N GLU A 274 2.77 13.52 8.12
CA GLU A 274 2.06 13.99 9.31
C GLU A 274 1.10 12.88 9.78
N MET A 275 1.18 12.53 11.06
CA MET A 275 0.24 11.62 11.69
C MET A 275 -1.16 12.25 11.66
N ILE A 276 -1.90 12.04 10.57
CA ILE A 276 -3.34 12.25 10.58
C ILE A 276 -3.89 11.15 11.47
N ASN A 277 -4.21 11.54 12.70
CA ASN A 277 -4.82 10.69 13.70
C ASN A 277 -6.25 10.33 13.24
N ASN A 278 -6.36 9.38 12.30
CA ASN A 278 -7.61 8.91 11.72
C ASN A 278 -8.37 8.02 12.71
N VAL A 279 -8.88 8.63 13.78
CA VAL A 279 -10.01 8.06 14.52
C VAL A 279 -11.27 8.74 14.00
N THR A 280 -11.78 8.25 12.87
CA THR A 280 -13.09 8.65 12.35
C THR A 280 -14.15 7.82 13.07
N ILE A 281 -14.85 8.43 14.02
CA ILE A 281 -16.03 7.84 14.65
C ILE A 281 -17.22 8.15 13.75
N THR A 282 -17.56 7.26 12.82
CA THR A 282 -18.80 7.34 12.06
C THR A 282 -19.97 6.91 12.94
N SER A 283 -20.78 7.90 13.35
CA SER A 283 -22.13 7.68 13.86
C SER A 283 -23.14 8.08 12.78
N SER A 284 -24.39 7.64 12.95
CA SER A 284 -25.59 7.88 12.12
C SER A 284 -25.59 9.20 11.34
N LEU A 285 -26.22 9.20 10.16
CA LEU A 285 -26.43 10.30 9.19
C LEU A 285 -26.90 11.66 9.75
N TYR A 286 -27.24 11.74 11.03
CA TYR A 286 -27.69 12.95 11.74
C TYR A 286 -26.74 13.44 12.84
N ALA A 287 -25.56 12.83 13.01
CA ALA A 287 -24.58 13.27 13.99
C ALA A 287 -23.73 14.41 13.42
N GLU A 288 -23.85 15.62 13.99
CA GLU A 288 -22.96 16.73 13.70
C GLU A 288 -21.50 16.36 14.01
N ASN A 289 -20.56 16.81 13.16
CA ASN A 289 -19.11 16.67 13.38
C ASN A 289 -18.67 17.54 14.57
N ILE A 290 -18.93 17.07 15.78
CA ILE A 290 -18.52 17.73 17.03
C ILE A 290 -17.48 16.85 17.72
N SER A 291 -16.25 17.35 17.78
CA SER A 291 -15.17 16.75 18.57
C SER A 291 -15.31 17.15 20.05
N GLU A 292 -15.33 16.17 20.97
CA GLU A 292 -15.12 16.43 22.39
C GLU A 292 -13.64 16.22 22.74
N SER A 293 -12.98 17.29 23.18
CA SER A 293 -11.67 17.22 23.82
C SER A 293 -11.83 17.31 25.34
N VAL A 294 -11.04 16.52 26.07
CA VAL A 294 -10.90 16.63 27.52
C VAL A 294 -9.41 16.85 27.82
N ASP A 295 -9.08 18.07 28.24
CA ASP A 295 -7.71 18.42 28.62
C ASP A 295 -7.40 17.88 30.02
N LEU A 296 -6.36 17.06 30.13
CA LEU A 296 -5.91 16.50 31.40
C LEU A 296 -5.03 17.50 32.16
N ASP A 297 -5.32 17.72 33.44
CA ASP A 297 -4.50 18.52 34.35
C ASP A 297 -3.93 17.62 35.46
N LYS A 298 -2.61 17.71 35.68
CA LYS A 298 -1.89 17.01 36.75
C LYS A 298 -2.53 17.23 38.13
N LYS A 299 -3.12 18.40 38.41
CA LYS A 299 -3.77 18.69 39.71
C LYS A 299 -4.89 17.72 40.06
N ASN A 300 -5.47 17.08 39.06
CA ASN A 300 -6.57 16.14 39.21
C ASN A 300 -6.10 14.69 39.34
N PHE A 301 -4.79 14.42 39.29
CA PHE A 301 -4.23 13.09 39.43
C PHE A 301 -3.95 12.74 40.89
N SER A 302 -4.18 11.47 41.23
CA SER A 302 -3.93 10.92 42.56
C SER A 302 -3.45 9.48 42.47
N GLU A 303 -2.91 8.97 43.58
CA GLU A 303 -2.26 7.64 43.69
C GLU A 303 -1.05 7.51 42.75
N GLU A 304 0.04 8.20 43.09
CA GLU A 304 1.31 8.10 42.38
C GLU A 304 1.87 6.67 42.48
N VAL A 305 2.35 6.13 41.36
CA VAL A 305 2.92 4.79 41.23
C VAL A 305 4.37 4.89 40.77
N GLU A 306 5.26 4.24 41.50
CA GLU A 306 6.65 4.06 41.09
C GLU A 306 6.77 2.77 40.28
N PRO A 307 7.16 2.81 39.00
CA PRO A 307 7.43 1.61 38.22
C PRO A 307 8.68 0.89 38.74
N SER A 308 8.82 -0.40 38.39
CA SER A 308 9.92 -1.28 38.84
C SER A 308 11.33 -0.80 38.47
N ARG A 309 11.46 0.19 37.58
CA ARG A 309 12.70 0.91 37.27
C ARG A 309 12.45 2.41 37.40
N PRO A 310 13.19 3.15 38.24
CA PRO A 310 12.99 4.59 38.40
C PRO A 310 13.31 5.33 37.09
N THR A 311 12.33 6.10 36.59
CA THR A 311 12.50 6.96 35.41
C THR A 311 12.53 8.43 35.83
N TYR A 312 13.70 9.08 35.73
CA TYR A 312 13.95 10.40 36.33
C TYR A 312 13.09 11.57 35.77
N ASP A 313 12.38 11.38 34.67
CA ASP A 313 11.64 12.43 33.97
C ASP A 313 10.15 12.10 33.74
N LYS A 314 9.60 11.08 34.42
CA LYS A 314 8.19 10.68 34.30
C LYS A 314 7.58 10.34 35.66
N LYS A 315 6.31 10.70 35.87
CA LYS A 315 5.52 10.25 37.03
C LYS A 315 4.23 9.59 36.57
N PHE A 316 3.84 8.50 37.23
CA PHE A 316 2.65 7.71 36.90
C PHE A 316 1.61 7.83 38.01
N TYR A 317 0.32 7.82 37.66
CA TYR A 317 -0.79 7.93 38.60
C TYR A 317 -1.90 6.94 38.25
N ARG A 318 -2.60 6.38 39.25
CA ARG A 318 -3.71 5.44 38.99
C ARG A 318 -5.04 6.13 38.75
N LYS A 319 -5.27 7.29 39.38
CA LYS A 319 -6.58 7.94 39.42
C LYS A 319 -6.55 9.36 38.89
N SER A 320 -7.64 9.74 38.25
CA SER A 320 -7.95 11.12 37.85
C SER A 320 -9.41 11.42 38.20
N THR A 321 -9.72 12.67 38.56
CA THR A 321 -11.11 13.14 38.71
C THR A 321 -11.74 13.50 37.37
N GLN A 322 -10.96 13.60 36.29
CA GLN A 322 -11.41 13.99 34.96
C GLN A 322 -11.73 12.79 34.05
N ILE A 323 -10.95 11.71 34.17
CA ILE A 323 -11.11 10.48 33.38
C ILE A 323 -11.06 9.30 34.34
N GLU A 324 -12.03 8.39 34.23
CA GLU A 324 -12.07 7.18 35.03
C GLU A 324 -11.15 6.12 34.42
N ASN A 325 -10.26 5.56 35.24
CA ASN A 325 -9.42 4.42 34.88
C ASN A 325 -10.13 3.14 35.31
N VAL A 326 -10.58 2.36 34.33
CA VAL A 326 -11.42 1.16 34.53
C VAL A 326 -10.64 -0.13 34.23
N GLY A 327 -9.39 -0.02 33.80
CA GLY A 327 -8.52 -1.13 33.44
C GLY A 327 -7.16 -1.10 34.14
N GLN A 328 -6.13 -1.57 33.45
CA GLN A 328 -4.75 -1.60 33.95
C GLN A 328 -3.92 -0.39 33.48
N GLY A 329 -4.57 0.65 32.93
CA GLY A 329 -3.91 1.86 32.48
C GLY A 329 -3.32 2.69 33.62
N LEU A 330 -2.49 3.67 33.28
CA LEU A 330 -1.92 4.67 34.18
C LEU A 330 -1.95 6.04 33.51
N PHE A 331 -2.17 7.10 34.27
CA PHE A 331 -1.94 8.48 33.81
C PHE A 331 -0.44 8.80 33.93
N VAL A 332 0.13 9.48 32.94
CA VAL A 332 1.57 9.78 32.89
C VAL A 332 1.79 11.26 32.68
N VAL A 333 2.68 11.81 33.49
CA VAL A 333 3.20 13.16 33.33
C VAL A 333 4.67 13.06 32.95
N TYR A 334 4.99 13.49 31.74
CA TYR A 334 6.36 13.59 31.22
C TYR A 334 6.89 14.97 31.54
N TYR A 335 8.01 15.07 32.24
CA TYR A 335 8.67 16.35 32.52
C TYR A 335 9.78 16.56 31.50
N GLY A 336 9.58 17.46 30.54
CA GLY A 336 10.64 17.88 29.64
C GLY A 336 11.71 18.69 30.39
N ARG A 337 12.99 18.51 30.05
CA ARG A 337 14.03 19.46 30.41
C ARG A 337 14.08 20.55 29.34
N ASN A 338 13.62 21.74 29.68
CA ASN A 338 13.85 22.91 28.84
C ASN A 338 15.24 23.47 29.19
N TYR A 339 16.21 23.33 28.29
CA TYR A 339 17.60 23.78 28.54
C TYR A 339 17.78 25.31 28.42
N VAL A 340 16.74 26.04 27.98
CA VAL A 340 16.85 27.46 27.60
C VAL A 340 16.23 28.42 28.62
N ASP A 341 15.48 27.93 29.62
CA ASP A 341 14.70 28.81 30.51
C ASP A 341 15.16 28.73 31.97
N THR A 342 15.88 29.76 32.43
CA THR A 342 16.43 29.88 33.79
C THR A 342 15.37 30.13 34.87
N VAL A 343 14.07 30.00 34.56
CA VAL A 343 12.96 30.21 35.50
C VAL A 343 11.91 29.11 35.36
N GLY A 344 12.21 27.94 35.93
CA GLY A 344 11.24 27.10 36.64
C GLY A 344 10.03 26.49 35.91
N LYS A 345 9.78 26.75 34.63
CA LYS A 345 8.67 26.10 33.88
C LYS A 345 9.18 24.87 33.14
N ARG A 346 8.98 23.70 33.74
CA ARG A 346 9.07 22.42 33.02
C ARG A 346 7.81 22.29 32.18
N GLU A 347 7.94 22.21 30.86
CA GLU A 347 6.83 21.77 30.01
C GLU A 347 6.52 20.32 30.37
N SER A 348 5.26 20.07 30.73
CA SER A 348 4.81 18.73 31.06
C SER A 348 3.80 18.25 30.04
N VAL A 349 4.16 17.20 29.31
CA VAL A 349 3.20 16.48 28.44
C VAL A 349 2.45 15.51 29.33
N ILE A 350 1.12 15.57 29.28
CA ILE A 350 0.23 14.72 30.07
C ILE A 350 -0.49 13.77 29.14
N GLY A 351 -0.55 12.49 29.51
CA GLY A 351 -1.24 11.49 28.72
C GLY A 351 -1.58 10.25 29.53
N CYS A 352 -2.02 9.21 28.82
CA CYS A 352 -2.32 7.91 29.39
C CYS A 352 -1.32 6.87 28.85
N ASN A 353 -0.95 5.90 29.68
CA ASN A 353 -0.09 4.77 29.35
C ASN A 353 -0.82 3.47 29.68
N VAL A 354 -0.82 2.54 28.74
CA VAL A 354 -1.37 1.20 28.90
C VAL A 354 -0.35 0.23 28.34
N THR A 355 -0.05 -0.83 29.09
CA THR A 355 0.66 -1.98 28.51
C THR A 355 -0.34 -2.78 27.70
N TYR A 356 -0.26 -2.69 26.37
CA TYR A 356 -1.14 -3.42 25.47
C TYR A 356 -0.57 -4.82 25.17
N GLN A 357 -1.35 -5.86 25.47
CA GLN A 357 -1.06 -7.25 25.09
C GLN A 357 -2.18 -7.70 24.15
N PRO A 358 -1.92 -7.87 22.84
CA PRO A 358 -2.97 -8.17 21.87
C PRO A 358 -3.47 -9.60 22.03
N THR A 359 -4.59 -9.76 22.76
CA THR A 359 -5.39 -10.99 22.74
C THR A 359 -6.79 -10.63 22.22
N PRO A 360 -7.17 -11.08 21.01
CA PRO A 360 -8.46 -10.72 20.38
C PRO A 360 -9.69 -11.03 21.25
N SER A 361 -9.57 -11.99 22.18
CA SER A 361 -10.62 -12.42 23.09
C SER A 361 -10.82 -11.53 24.33
N SER A 362 -9.98 -10.50 24.56
CA SER A 362 -10.02 -9.70 25.78
C SER A 362 -9.73 -8.22 25.53
N ILE A 363 -10.53 -7.58 24.67
CA ILE A 363 -10.50 -6.13 24.48
C ILE A 363 -11.42 -5.50 25.55
N SER A 364 -10.83 -4.99 26.62
CA SER A 364 -11.56 -4.26 27.68
C SER A 364 -11.20 -2.77 27.65
N PRO A 365 -12.17 -1.86 27.86
CA PRO A 365 -11.89 -0.43 27.94
C PRO A 365 -10.91 -0.17 29.09
N GLN A 366 -9.93 0.70 28.86
CA GLN A 366 -8.94 1.06 29.88
C GLN A 366 -9.31 2.37 30.56
N PHE A 367 -9.93 3.29 29.82
CA PHE A 367 -10.37 4.59 30.30
C PHE A 367 -11.79 4.90 29.86
N ARG A 368 -12.46 5.74 30.63
CA ARG A 368 -13.85 6.13 30.42
C ARG A 368 -14.05 7.59 30.78
N ILE A 369 -14.87 8.28 29.99
CA ILE A 369 -15.24 9.68 30.20
C ILE A 369 -16.75 9.76 30.45
N ARG A 370 -17.17 10.66 31.34
CA ARG A 370 -18.59 10.94 31.56
C ARG A 370 -19.04 12.04 30.58
N SER A 371 -20.00 11.74 29.71
CA SER A 371 -20.58 12.70 28.77
C SER A 371 -22.05 12.37 28.49
N ASN A 372 -22.93 13.36 28.60
CA ASN A 372 -24.37 13.23 28.39
C ASN A 372 -24.81 13.66 26.98
N LYS A 373 -23.90 14.16 26.14
CA LYS A 373 -24.25 14.77 24.85
C LYS A 373 -24.62 13.77 23.76
N TYR A 374 -24.09 12.53 23.84
CA TYR A 374 -24.20 11.52 22.78
C TYR A 374 -25.08 10.32 23.15
N ILE A 375 -25.72 10.34 24.34
CA ILE A 375 -26.41 9.18 24.88
C ILE A 375 -27.91 9.47 24.97
N THR A 376 -28.67 8.93 24.01
CA THR A 376 -30.12 9.20 23.84
C THR A 376 -31.01 8.39 24.77
N LYS A 377 -30.50 7.30 25.35
CA LYS A 377 -31.19 6.47 26.36
C LYS A 377 -30.18 5.70 27.20
N VAL A 378 -30.38 5.67 28.52
CA VAL A 378 -29.58 4.87 29.47
C VAL A 378 -30.52 4.15 30.42
N ASP A 379 -30.31 2.86 30.63
CA ASP A 379 -31.03 2.10 31.63
C ASP A 379 -30.50 2.44 33.03
N GLN A 380 -31.43 2.69 33.96
CA GLN A 380 -31.09 3.06 35.33
C GLN A 380 -30.47 1.87 36.07
N ILE A 381 -29.39 2.11 36.80
CA ILE A 381 -28.80 1.09 37.68
C ILE A 381 -29.77 0.84 38.83
N GLU A 382 -30.12 -0.42 39.11
CA GLU A 382 -31.00 -0.79 40.23
C GLU A 382 -30.54 -0.11 41.53
N ASN A 383 -31.46 0.58 42.19
CA ASN A 383 -31.26 1.32 43.45
C ASN A 383 -30.32 2.56 43.40
N SER A 384 -29.99 3.10 42.22
CA SER A 384 -29.27 4.38 42.09
C SER A 384 -30.12 5.48 41.45
N ARG A 385 -30.01 6.72 41.93
CA ARG A 385 -30.63 7.91 41.29
C ARG A 385 -29.80 8.47 40.13
N ASP A 386 -28.59 7.94 39.91
CA ASP A 386 -27.68 8.41 38.89
C ASP A 386 -27.78 7.59 37.60
N TYR A 387 -27.87 8.29 36.48
CA TYR A 387 -27.73 7.69 35.15
C TYR A 387 -26.24 7.60 34.77
N PRO A 388 -25.74 6.41 34.40
CA PRO A 388 -24.34 6.24 33.98
C PRO A 388 -24.12 6.75 32.55
N PHE A 389 -23.98 8.07 32.40
CA PHE A 389 -23.65 8.70 31.11
C PHE A 389 -22.16 8.55 30.78
N TYR A 390 -21.71 7.33 30.48
CA TYR A 390 -20.30 7.05 30.25
C TYR A 390 -20.01 6.65 28.81
N ILE A 391 -18.96 7.25 28.25
CA ILE A 391 -18.36 6.88 26.97
C ILE A 391 -17.08 6.10 27.27
N ASN A 392 -17.03 4.85 26.83
CA ASN A 392 -15.83 4.02 26.93
C ASN A 392 -14.85 4.44 25.84
N LEU A 393 -13.63 4.81 26.22
CA LEU A 393 -12.58 5.10 25.26
C LEU A 393 -11.91 3.78 24.86
N LYS A 394 -12.13 3.36 23.61
CA LYS A 394 -11.39 2.26 22.99
C LYS A 394 -10.14 2.83 22.35
N LEU A 395 -8.98 2.51 22.91
CA LEU A 395 -7.69 2.71 22.25
C LEU A 395 -7.44 1.50 21.35
N SER A 396 -7.64 1.67 20.04
CA SER A 396 -7.08 0.77 19.03
C SER A 396 -5.76 1.36 18.57
N THR A 397 -4.65 0.89 19.14
CA THR A 397 -3.33 1.18 18.58
C THR A 397 -3.13 0.23 17.41
N TYR A 398 -3.16 0.76 16.19
CA TYR A 398 -2.70 0.03 15.02
C TYR A 398 -1.17 0.02 15.06
N ALA A 399 -0.55 -1.17 15.13
CA ALA A 399 0.85 -1.28 14.78
C ALA A 399 0.91 -1.07 13.26
N SER A 400 1.23 0.15 12.84
CA SER A 400 1.57 0.42 11.45
C SER A 400 2.96 -0.17 11.23
N THR A 401 3.02 -1.45 10.88
CA THR A 401 4.07 -1.90 9.96
C THR A 401 3.54 -1.50 8.60
N SER A 402 4.05 -0.37 8.09
CA SER A 402 3.76 0.23 6.79
C SER A 402 4.25 -0.64 5.64
N ASP A 403 5.19 -1.54 5.91
CA ASP A 403 5.92 -2.17 4.83
C ASP A 403 5.09 -3.30 4.21
N HIS A 404 4.82 -3.15 2.93
CA HIS A 404 4.05 -4.11 2.15
C HIS A 404 4.84 -5.43 2.05
N PRO A 405 4.31 -6.55 2.55
CA PRO A 405 5.09 -7.75 2.88
C PRO A 405 5.75 -8.42 1.67
N ILE A 406 5.30 -8.12 0.44
CA ILE A 406 5.85 -8.68 -0.79
C ILE A 406 7.00 -7.84 -1.37
N LEU A 407 7.10 -6.55 -1.01
CA LEU A 407 7.94 -5.58 -1.73
C LEU A 407 9.32 -5.32 -1.11
N ASN A 408 9.61 -5.90 0.05
CA ASN A 408 10.89 -5.67 0.74
C ASN A 408 12.06 -6.29 -0.05
N ARG A 409 12.88 -5.48 -0.72
CA ARG A 409 14.02 -5.97 -1.50
C ARG A 409 15.30 -5.22 -1.25
#